data_AF-A0A3E0VA63-F1
#
_entry.id   AF-A0A3E0VA63-F1
#
_cell.length_a   1.000
_cell.length_b   1.000
_cell.length_c   1.000
_cell.angle_alpha   90.00
_cell.angle_beta   90.00
_cell.angle_gamma   90.00
#
_symmetry.space_group_name_H-M   'P 1'
#
loop_
_entity.id
_entity.type
_entity.pdbx_description
1 polymer ?
#
loop_
_entity_poly.entity_id
_entity_poly.type
_entity_poly.pdbx_seq_one_letter_code
_entity_poly.pdbx_strand_id
1 'polypeptide(L)'
;MSEIWPRRGDKNDVEPKRLPHVVVPVPIGEVRDFVRHAVKGTSLVDPVAQVFSGFVLFEQRLRYTAVDATHTRIEIDVSEKVPGADVLLYTRRVGVIDRFFVAVQDELDSRERRYHRPEAKAAVTEQVEFDTSVDGT
;
A
#
# COMPACT_ATOMS: atom_id res chain seq x y z
N MET A 1 -59.69 -12.85 10.66
CA MET A 1 -58.94 -13.60 11.69
C MET A 1 -57.58 -13.91 11.11
N SER A 2 -56.54 -13.34 11.71
CA SER A 2 -55.17 -13.30 11.19
C SER A 2 -54.34 -14.37 11.87
N GLU A 3 -53.72 -15.27 11.10
CA GLU A 3 -52.57 -16.05 11.56
C GLU A 3 -51.40 -15.72 10.64
N ILE A 4 -50.74 -14.60 10.93
CA ILE A 4 -49.43 -14.27 10.38
C ILE A 4 -48.42 -14.95 11.30
N TRP A 5 -47.91 -16.10 10.87
CA TRP A 5 -46.71 -16.70 11.45
C TRP A 5 -45.58 -15.67 11.41
N PRO A 6 -44.90 -15.36 12.52
CA PRO A 6 -43.73 -14.50 12.44
C PRO A 6 -42.64 -15.31 11.73
N ARG A 7 -42.31 -14.91 10.50
CA ARG A 7 -41.02 -15.26 9.90
C ARG A 7 -39.95 -14.77 10.87
N ARG A 8 -39.37 -15.68 11.64
CA ARG A 8 -38.07 -15.48 12.28
C ARG A 8 -37.08 -15.26 11.15
N GLY A 9 -36.91 -14.00 10.76
CA GLY A 9 -35.73 -13.57 10.03
C GLY A 9 -34.54 -13.87 10.92
N ASP A 10 -33.70 -14.79 10.47
CA ASP A 10 -32.45 -15.12 11.13
C ASP A 10 -31.62 -13.83 11.22
N LYS A 11 -31.36 -13.39 12.45
CA LYS A 11 -30.77 -12.07 12.75
C LYS A 11 -29.23 -12.07 12.60
N ASN A 12 -28.72 -13.02 11.82
CA ASN A 12 -27.29 -13.29 11.65
C ASN A 12 -26.86 -13.31 10.19
N ASP A 13 -27.66 -12.80 9.25
CA ASP A 13 -27.17 -12.47 7.90
C ASP A 13 -26.35 -11.17 7.96
N VAL A 14 -25.28 -11.21 8.76
CA VAL A 14 -24.25 -10.18 8.77
C VAL A 14 -23.49 -10.40 7.48
N GLU A 15 -23.79 -9.56 6.48
CA GLU A 15 -23.05 -9.52 5.20
C GLU A 15 -21.55 -9.68 5.49
N PRO A 16 -20.84 -10.64 4.87
CA PRO A 16 -19.45 -10.91 5.21
C PRO A 16 -18.66 -9.61 5.13
N LYS A 17 -18.09 -9.21 6.27
CA LYS A 17 -17.39 -7.93 6.43
C LYS A 17 -16.38 -7.78 5.31
N ARG A 18 -16.67 -6.92 4.32
CA ARG A 18 -15.79 -6.69 3.18
C ARG A 18 -14.51 -6.06 3.71
N LEU A 19 -13.39 -6.77 3.56
CA LEU A 19 -12.10 -6.21 3.93
C LEU A 19 -11.77 -5.04 2.99
N PRO A 20 -11.12 -3.99 3.50
CA PRO A 20 -10.54 -2.96 2.65
C PRO A 20 -9.61 -3.60 1.63
N HIS A 21 -9.75 -3.21 0.36
CA HIS A 21 -8.96 -3.79 -0.72
C HIS A 21 -8.67 -2.77 -1.82
N VAL A 22 -7.62 -3.06 -2.59
CA VAL A 22 -7.23 -2.35 -3.81
C VAL A 22 -6.88 -3.36 -4.89
N VAL A 23 -7.18 -3.04 -6.14
CA VAL A 23 -6.72 -3.81 -7.30
C VAL A 23 -5.59 -3.04 -7.94
N VAL A 24 -4.44 -3.69 -8.12
CA VAL A 24 -3.24 -3.09 -8.71
C VAL A 24 -2.89 -3.79 -10.02
N PRO A 25 -2.33 -3.07 -11.01
CA PRO A 25 -1.86 -3.63 -12.28
C PRO A 25 -0.49 -4.32 -12.10
N VAL A 26 -0.42 -5.29 -11.19
CA VAL A 26 0.76 -6.09 -10.91
C VAL A 26 0.34 -7.57 -10.88
N PRO A 27 1.04 -8.47 -11.59
CA PRO A 27 0.74 -9.90 -11.56
C PRO A 27 1.02 -10.49 -10.18
N ILE A 28 0.29 -11.56 -9.82
CA ILE A 28 0.36 -12.14 -8.46
C ILE A 28 1.76 -12.64 -8.08
N GLY A 29 2.58 -13.03 -9.05
CA GLY A 29 3.96 -13.44 -8.82
C GLY A 29 4.87 -12.32 -8.29
N GLU A 30 4.52 -11.06 -8.58
CA GLU A 30 5.35 -9.88 -8.26
C GLU A 30 4.73 -9.01 -7.16
N VAL A 31 3.45 -9.22 -6.83
CA VAL A 31 2.69 -8.37 -5.91
C VAL A 31 3.34 -8.26 -4.53
N ARG A 32 3.99 -9.33 -4.05
CA ARG A 32 4.66 -9.33 -2.74
C ARG A 32 5.82 -8.35 -2.70
N ASP A 33 6.67 -8.35 -3.72
CA ASP A 33 7.81 -7.44 -3.80
C ASP A 33 7.35 -6.00 -4.07
N PHE A 34 6.30 -5.83 -4.89
CA PHE A 34 5.64 -4.54 -5.04
C PHE A 34 5.18 -3.97 -3.69
N VAL A 35 4.41 -4.73 -2.91
CA VAL A 35 3.92 -4.27 -1.60
C VAL A 35 5.09 -4.00 -0.66
N ARG A 36 6.12 -4.87 -0.65
CA ARG A 36 7.32 -4.65 0.17
C ARG A 36 8.00 -3.33 -0.13
N HIS A 37 8.10 -2.94 -1.40
CA HIS A 37 8.63 -1.64 -1.78
C HIS A 37 7.70 -0.50 -1.40
N ALA A 38 6.40 -0.64 -1.65
CA ALA A 38 5.39 0.37 -1.31
C ALA A 38 5.41 0.74 0.18
N VAL A 39 5.47 -0.25 1.06
CA VAL A 39 5.45 0.00 2.52
C VAL A 39 6.82 0.36 3.09
N LYS A 40 7.91 0.26 2.32
CA LYS A 40 9.26 0.50 2.83
C LYS A 40 9.41 1.94 3.32
N GLY A 41 9.93 2.11 4.54
CA GLY A 41 10.10 3.43 5.16
C GLY A 41 8.81 4.06 5.68
N THR A 42 7.68 3.35 5.60
CA THR A 42 6.44 3.76 6.26
C THR A 42 6.35 3.20 7.67
N SER A 43 5.49 3.80 8.49
CA SER A 43 5.17 3.30 9.83
C SER A 43 4.53 1.90 9.84
N LEU A 44 4.23 1.32 8.68
CA LEU A 44 3.67 -0.03 8.57
C LEU A 44 4.72 -1.11 8.80
N VAL A 45 6.00 -0.81 8.55
CA VAL A 45 7.12 -1.76 8.71
C VAL A 45 8.28 -1.21 9.55
N ASP A 46 8.31 0.10 9.80
CA ASP A 46 9.30 0.72 10.69
C ASP A 46 8.97 0.45 12.17
N PRO A 47 9.80 -0.32 12.91
CA PRO A 47 9.53 -0.67 14.30
C PRO A 47 9.42 0.55 15.23
N VAL A 48 10.20 1.60 14.99
CA VAL A 48 10.21 2.80 15.83
C VAL A 48 8.90 3.57 15.64
N ALA A 49 8.52 3.78 14.38
CA ALA A 49 7.25 4.42 14.04
C ALA A 49 6.04 3.59 14.50
N GLN A 50 6.13 2.26 14.48
CA GLN A 50 5.09 1.37 15.01
C GLN A 50 4.90 1.55 16.52
N VAL A 51 5.97 1.69 17.30
CA VAL A 51 5.88 1.91 18.76
C VAL A 51 5.22 3.26 19.05
N PHE A 52 5.68 4.36 18.45
CA PHE A 52 5.12 5.69 18.69
C PHE A 52 3.66 5.82 18.23
N SER A 53 3.28 5.11 17.15
CA SER A 53 1.91 5.09 16.67
C SER A 53 1.01 4.07 17.40
N GLY A 54 1.52 3.35 18.41
CA GLY A 54 0.74 2.33 19.14
C GLY A 54 0.38 1.13 18.26
N PHE A 55 1.05 1.00 17.12
CA PHE A 55 0.78 0.00 16.09
C PHE A 55 1.15 -1.41 16.53
N VAL A 56 2.07 -1.54 17.48
CA VAL A 56 2.46 -2.83 18.09
C VAL A 56 1.28 -3.62 18.67
N LEU A 57 0.17 -2.95 18.98
CA LEU A 57 -1.08 -3.54 19.49
C LEU A 57 -1.97 -4.16 18.40
N PHE A 58 -1.57 -4.04 17.12
CA PHE A 58 -2.32 -4.55 15.98
C PHE A 58 -1.49 -5.55 15.17
N GLU A 59 -2.18 -6.48 14.52
CA GLU A 59 -1.63 -7.42 13.54
C GLU A 59 -2.12 -7.06 12.15
N GLN A 60 -1.19 -6.92 11.19
CA GLN A 60 -1.52 -6.72 9.77
C GLN A 60 -1.47 -8.08 9.06
N ARG A 61 -2.55 -8.43 8.38
CA ARG A 61 -2.60 -9.58 7.48
C ARG A 61 -2.95 -9.09 6.09
N LEU A 62 -2.13 -9.47 5.12
CA LEU A 62 -2.37 -9.17 3.71
C LEU A 62 -2.79 -10.44 2.99
N ARG A 63 -3.83 -10.33 2.16
CA ARG A 63 -4.25 -11.40 1.25
C ARG A 63 -4.10 -10.92 -0.18
N TYR A 64 -3.57 -11.79 -1.04
CA TYR A 64 -3.35 -11.53 -2.45
C TYR A 64 -4.20 -12.48 -3.27
N THR A 65 -5.03 -11.93 -4.15
CA THR A 65 -5.90 -12.72 -5.02
C THR A 65 -5.72 -12.23 -6.46
N ALA A 66 -5.37 -13.14 -7.37
CA ALA A 66 -5.29 -12.82 -8.79
C ALA A 66 -6.69 -12.45 -9.30
N VAL A 67 -6.82 -11.30 -9.93
CA VAL A 67 -8.07 -10.88 -10.60
C VAL A 67 -8.04 -11.37 -12.04
N ASP A 68 -6.90 -11.19 -12.70
CA ASP A 68 -6.57 -11.71 -14.02
C ASP A 68 -5.05 -11.95 -14.13
N ALA A 69 -4.52 -12.14 -15.34
CA ALA A 69 -3.10 -12.38 -15.57
C ALA A 69 -2.19 -11.20 -15.21
N THR A 70 -2.71 -9.97 -15.20
CA THR A 70 -1.95 -8.72 -15.03
C THR A 70 -2.33 -7.96 -13.75
N HIS A 71 -3.47 -8.27 -13.14
CA HIS A 71 -4.00 -7.57 -11.97
C HIS A 71 -4.10 -8.46 -10.74
N THR A 72 -3.74 -7.89 -9.59
CA THR A 72 -3.88 -8.54 -8.29
C THR A 72 -4.69 -7.66 -7.36
N ARG A 73 -5.66 -8.28 -6.67
CA ARG A 73 -6.35 -7.68 -5.53
C ARG A 73 -5.51 -7.89 -4.28
N ILE A 74 -5.25 -6.81 -3.56
CA ILE A 74 -4.62 -6.80 -2.25
C ILE A 74 -5.68 -6.43 -1.22
N GLU A 75 -5.92 -7.31 -0.27
CA GLU A 75 -6.82 -7.08 0.86
C GLU A 75 -5.98 -6.92 2.12
N ILE A 76 -6.33 -5.93 2.95
CA ILE A 76 -5.69 -5.69 4.24
C ILE A 76 -6.67 -5.95 5.38
N ASP A 77 -6.27 -6.82 6.29
CA ASP A 77 -6.91 -6.96 7.59
C ASP A 77 -5.97 -6.44 8.68
N VAL A 78 -6.52 -5.56 9.51
CA VAL A 78 -5.85 -5.04 10.70
C VAL A 78 -6.66 -5.51 11.89
N SER A 79 -6.14 -6.51 12.60
CA SER A 79 -6.80 -7.10 13.77
C SER A 79 -6.10 -6.67 15.04
N GLU A 80 -6.83 -6.61 16.16
CA GLU A 80 -6.23 -6.33 17.45
C GLU A 80 -5.43 -7.53 17.96
N LYS A 81 -4.25 -7.27 18.54
CA LYS A 81 -3.50 -8.26 19.31
C LYS A 81 -3.88 -8.25 20.78
N VAL A 82 -4.33 -7.09 21.27
CA VAL A 82 -4.74 -6.88 22.66
C VAL A 82 -6.23 -6.57 22.66
N PRO A 83 -7.06 -7.35 23.38
CA PRO A 83 -8.50 -7.12 23.43
C PRO A 83 -8.85 -5.69 23.87
N GLY A 84 -9.74 -5.02 23.13
CA GLY A 84 -10.21 -3.66 23.43
C GLY A 84 -9.29 -2.54 22.92
N ALA A 85 -8.21 -2.89 22.23
CA ALA A 85 -7.38 -1.90 21.54
C ALA A 85 -8.15 -1.25 20.38
N ASP A 86 -9.07 -1.99 19.75
CA ASP A 86 -9.88 -1.48 18.65
C ASP A 86 -10.86 -0.37 19.07
N VAL A 87 -11.45 -0.44 20.26
CA VAL A 87 -12.36 0.58 20.81
C VAL A 87 -11.61 1.86 21.15
N LEU A 88 -10.42 1.73 21.74
CA LEU A 88 -9.61 2.88 22.18
C LEU A 88 -8.82 3.53 21.03
N LEU A 89 -8.46 2.75 20.01
CA LEU A 89 -7.57 3.18 18.93
C LEU A 89 -8.21 2.98 17.54
N TYR A 90 -9.54 2.97 17.45
CA TYR A 90 -10.30 2.81 16.20
C TYR A 90 -9.81 3.76 15.09
N THR A 91 -9.66 5.05 15.42
CA THR A 91 -9.15 6.07 14.50
C THR A 91 -7.72 5.79 14.07
N ARG A 92 -6.88 5.21 14.93
CA ARG A 92 -5.53 4.78 14.55
C ARG A 92 -5.57 3.59 13.59
N ARG A 93 -6.46 2.61 13.81
CA ARG A 93 -6.68 1.49 12.88
C ARG A 93 -7.09 1.97 11.50
N VAL A 94 -8.02 2.92 11.41
CA VAL A 94 -8.44 3.52 10.13
C VAL A 94 -7.27 4.26 9.46
N GLY A 95 -6.51 5.06 10.22
CA GLY A 95 -5.34 5.78 9.68
C GLY A 95 -4.21 4.86 9.18
N VAL A 96 -4.13 3.62 9.67
CA VAL A 96 -3.20 2.61 9.17
C VAL A 96 -3.64 2.11 7.80
N ILE A 97 -4.93 1.77 7.68
CA ILE A 97 -5.50 1.31 6.42
C ILE A 97 -5.34 2.38 5.34
N ASP A 98 -5.59 3.64 5.69
CA ASP A 98 -5.40 4.78 4.79
C ASP A 98 -3.93 4.93 4.34
N ARG A 99 -2.98 4.94 5.29
CA ARG A 99 -1.54 5.00 4.95
C ARG A 99 -1.09 3.84 4.07
N PHE A 100 -1.65 2.64 4.26
CA PHE A 100 -1.35 1.51 3.40
C PHE A 100 -1.79 1.77 1.96
N PHE A 101 -3.01 2.27 1.75
CA PHE A 101 -3.48 2.57 0.40
C PHE A 101 -2.73 3.74 -0.24
N VAL A 102 -2.39 4.78 0.53
CA VAL A 102 -1.55 5.88 0.05
C VAL A 102 -0.19 5.36 -0.40
N ALA A 103 0.47 4.54 0.41
CA ALA A 103 1.77 3.96 0.07
C ALA A 103 1.72 3.08 -1.20
N VAL A 104 0.64 2.31 -1.38
CA VAL A 104 0.42 1.53 -2.60
C VAL A 104 0.26 2.43 -3.82
N GLN A 105 -0.49 3.52 -3.72
CA GLN A 105 -0.66 4.47 -4.82
C GLN A 105 0.64 5.20 -5.15
N ASP A 106 1.38 5.65 -4.13
CA ASP A 106 2.67 6.33 -4.33
C ASP A 106 3.68 5.45 -5.07
N GLU A 107 3.72 4.14 -4.81
CA GLU A 107 4.59 3.21 -5.55
C GLU A 107 4.10 2.98 -6.99
N LEU A 108 2.79 2.97 -7.24
CA LEU A 108 2.26 2.91 -8.61
C LEU A 108 2.67 4.15 -9.41
N ASP A 109 2.46 5.34 -8.85
CA ASP A 109 2.86 6.62 -9.45
C ASP A 109 4.38 6.68 -9.67
N SER A 110 5.17 6.19 -8.70
CA SER A 110 6.63 6.11 -8.79
C SER A 110 7.10 5.21 -9.92
N ARG A 111 6.41 4.09 -10.17
CA ARG A 111 6.70 3.20 -11.29
C ARG A 111 6.33 3.84 -12.62
N GLU A 112 5.15 4.42 -12.72
CA GLU A 112 4.72 5.14 -13.93
C GLU A 112 5.73 6.23 -14.29
N ARG A 113 6.16 7.05 -13.32
CA ARG A 113 7.20 8.07 -13.53
C ARG A 113 8.55 7.50 -13.97
N ARG A 114 8.93 6.31 -13.48
CA ARG A 114 10.17 5.62 -13.91
C ARG A 114 10.08 5.13 -15.35
N TYR A 115 8.93 4.60 -15.75
CA TYR A 115 8.69 4.14 -17.13
C TYR A 115 8.57 5.31 -18.12
N HIS A 116 8.01 6.44 -17.70
CA HIS A 116 7.81 7.61 -18.56
C HIS A 116 8.96 8.62 -18.54
N ARG A 117 10.04 8.39 -17.79
CA ARG A 117 11.22 9.26 -17.83
C ARG A 117 11.98 9.00 -19.14
N PRO A 118 12.01 9.94 -20.10
CA PRO A 118 12.94 9.83 -21.22
C PRO A 118 14.35 9.88 -20.64
N GLU A 119 15.26 9.09 -21.19
CA GLU A 119 16.65 9.02 -20.76
C GLU A 119 17.30 10.41 -20.78
N ALA A 120 17.30 11.11 -19.65
CA ALA A 120 18.10 12.31 -19.42
C ALA A 120 19.56 11.90 -19.13
N LYS A 121 20.13 11.11 -20.05
CA LYS A 121 21.52 10.67 -20.08
C LYS A 121 22.14 11.00 -21.45
N ALA A 122 22.00 12.25 -21.90
CA ALA A 122 22.75 12.77 -23.04
C ALA A 122 22.85 14.31 -22.99
N ALA A 123 23.38 14.86 -21.90
CA ALA A 123 23.78 16.27 -21.84
C ALA A 123 24.86 16.52 -20.77
N VAL A 124 25.84 15.62 -20.65
CA VAL A 124 27.09 15.89 -19.93
C VAL A 124 28.25 15.27 -20.73
N THR A 125 28.38 15.67 -21.99
CA THR A 125 29.58 15.40 -22.82
C THR A 125 29.64 16.47 -23.91
N GLU A 126 29.96 17.71 -23.54
CA GLU A 126 30.62 18.72 -24.38
C GLU A 126 30.64 20.01 -23.58
N GLN A 127 31.69 20.23 -22.80
CA GLN A 127 32.17 21.56 -22.37
C GLN A 127 33.38 21.39 -21.46
N VAL A 128 34.43 20.70 -21.94
CA VAL A 128 35.81 20.96 -21.49
C VAL A 128 36.74 20.64 -22.66
N GLU A 129 36.69 21.47 -23.70
CA GLU A 129 37.84 21.66 -24.59
C GLU A 129 38.34 23.08 -24.33
N PHE A 130 39.18 23.22 -23.29
CA PHE A 130 39.95 24.43 -23.09
C PHE A 130 41.17 24.33 -23.99
N ASP A 131 41.08 25.04 -25.11
CA ASP A 131 42.17 25.41 -25.97
C ASP A 131 43.20 26.21 -25.15
N THR A 132 44.30 25.56 -24.76
CA THR A 132 45.51 26.27 -24.30
C THR A 132 46.59 26.14 -25.37
N SER A 133 46.34 26.77 -26.52
CA SER A 133 47.40 27.30 -27.36
C SER A 133 47.81 28.67 -26.81
N VAL A 134 48.92 28.72 -26.07
CA VAL A 134 49.65 29.97 -25.83
C VAL A 134 50.96 29.83 -26.57
N ASP A 135 50.95 30.39 -27.76
CA ASP A 135 52.11 30.66 -28.59
C ASP A 135 53.11 31.54 -27.83
N GLY A 136 54.39 31.22 -27.99
CA GLY A 136 55.47 31.99 -27.41
C GLY A 136 55.64 33.36 -28.08
N THR A 137 56.10 34.34 -27.30
CA THR A 137 57.15 35.28 -27.69
C THR A 137 57.82 35.81 -26.42
#